data_AF-A0A7J4AZ95-F1
#
_entry.id   AF-A0A7J4AZ95-F1
#
_cell.length_a   1.000
_cell.length_b   1.000
_cell.length_c   1.000
_cell.angle_alpha   90.00
_cell.angle_beta   90.00
_cell.angle_gamma   90.00
#
_symmetry.space_group_name_H-M   'P 1'
#
loop_
_entity.id
_entity.type
_entity.pdbx_description
1 polymer ?
#
loop_
_entity_poly.entity_id
_entity_poly.type
_entity_poly.pdbx_seq_one_letter_code
_entity_poly.pdbx_strand_id
1 'polypeptide(L)'
;MHHVKTVSLDVTGTIVDGRAIKYFWDFLIPMAYAREHNIPFEKAFNHVKNTYMTVSPDDVKWYLPEYWIRRLNIREGVEKLLAELKPLV
;
A
#
# COMPACT_ATOMS: atom_id res chain seq x y z
N MET A 1 33.91 28.48 0.95
CA MET A 1 33.23 27.17 0.94
C MET A 1 31.83 27.37 1.48
N HIS A 2 30.80 26.96 0.73
CA HIS A 2 29.42 27.02 1.25
C HIS A 2 29.20 25.78 2.11
N HIS A 3 28.95 25.98 3.41
CA HIS A 3 28.53 24.92 4.30
C HIS A 3 27.07 24.58 4.02
N VAL A 4 26.80 23.30 3.74
CA VAL A 4 25.42 22.79 3.62
C VAL A 4 24.78 22.84 5.01
N LYS A 5 23.69 23.59 5.13
CA LYS A 5 22.97 23.80 6.41
C LYS A 5 21.93 22.71 6.69
N THR A 6 21.32 22.17 5.64
CA THR A 6 20.22 21.20 5.75
C THR A 6 20.25 20.25 4.57
N VAL A 7 19.94 18.99 4.85
CA VAL A 7 19.70 17.95 3.84
C VAL A 7 18.34 17.33 4.14
N SER A 8 17.50 17.23 3.11
CA SER A 8 16.24 16.49 3.14
C SER A 8 16.39 15.26 2.26
N LEU A 9 16.05 14.10 2.80
CA LEU A 9 16.15 12.82 2.09
C LEU A 9 14.76 12.22 1.96
N ASP A 10 14.46 11.74 0.77
CA ASP A 10 13.33 10.84 0.58
C ASP A 10 13.58 9.51 1.31
N VAL A 11 12.52 8.81 1.68
CA VAL A 11 12.63 7.55 2.40
C VAL A 11 12.70 6.39 1.41
N THR A 12 11.74 6.28 0.49
CA THR A 12 11.52 5.08 -0.33
C THR A 12 12.27 5.16 -1.65
N GLY A 13 13.21 4.25 -1.87
CA GLY A 13 14.13 4.27 -3.00
C GLY A 13 15.40 5.10 -2.74
N THR A 14 15.50 5.73 -1.57
CA THR A 14 16.69 6.48 -1.13
C THR A 14 17.28 5.88 0.16
N ILE A 15 16.50 5.83 1.24
CA ILE A 15 16.92 5.25 2.53
C ILE A 15 16.58 3.75 2.60
N VAL A 16 15.43 3.35 2.04
CA VAL A 16 14.96 1.94 2.01
C VAL A 16 14.59 1.52 0.59
N ASP A 17 14.68 0.24 0.25
CA ASP A 17 14.47 -0.26 -1.13
C ASP A 17 13.00 -0.33 -1.61
N GLY A 18 12.04 -0.06 -0.73
CA GLY A 18 10.61 -0.01 -1.07
C GLY A 18 9.91 -1.37 -1.24
N ARG A 19 10.59 -2.50 -0.98
CA ARG A 19 9.98 -3.85 -1.09
C ARG A 19 8.72 -4.00 -0.24
N ALA A 20 8.75 -3.53 1.00
CA ALA A 20 7.60 -3.59 1.90
C ALA A 20 6.40 -2.79 1.36
N ILE A 21 6.63 -1.59 0.82
CA ILE A 21 5.59 -0.75 0.23
C ILE A 21 5.01 -1.40 -1.02
N LYS A 22 5.88 -1.92 -1.90
CA LYS A 22 5.44 -2.65 -3.10
C LYS A 22 4.60 -3.86 -2.72
N TYR A 23 5.04 -4.66 -1.74
CA TYR A 23 4.31 -5.82 -1.26
C TYR A 23 2.94 -5.44 -0.68
N PHE A 24 2.88 -4.36 0.11
CA PHE A 24 1.64 -3.88 0.71
C PHE A 24 0.57 -3.60 -0.36
N TRP A 25 0.91 -2.80 -1.37
CA TRP A 25 -0.04 -2.35 -2.40
C TRP A 25 -0.32 -3.41 -3.46
N ASP A 26 0.68 -4.18 -3.88
CA ASP A 26 0.56 -5.14 -4.99
C ASP A 26 0.10 -6.53 -4.55
N PHE A 27 0.28 -6.89 -3.28
CA PHE A 27 -0.01 -8.24 -2.81
C PHE A 27 -0.90 -8.26 -1.57
N LEU A 28 -0.54 -7.55 -0.51
CA LEU A 28 -1.22 -7.69 0.77
C LEU A 28 -2.67 -7.19 0.73
N ILE A 29 -2.93 -6.02 0.14
CA ILE A 29 -4.30 -5.51 -0.03
C ILE A 29 -5.13 -6.44 -0.96
N PRO A 30 -4.65 -6.83 -2.16
CA PRO A 30 -5.32 -7.86 -2.97
C PRO A 30 -5.59 -9.17 -2.24
N MET A 31 -4.64 -9.66 -1.45
CA MET A 31 -4.79 -10.90 -0.67
C MET A 31 -5.82 -10.74 0.44
N ALA A 32 -5.85 -9.60 1.13
CA ALA A 32 -6.88 -9.29 2.12
C ALA A 32 -8.28 -9.24 1.48
N TYR A 33 -8.41 -8.62 0.30
CA TYR A 33 -9.63 -8.64 -0.48
C TYR A 33 -10.04 -10.06 -0.90
N ALA A 34 -9.10 -10.87 -1.40
CA ALA A 34 -9.35 -12.26 -1.79
C ALA A 34 -9.91 -13.09 -0.62
N ARG A 35 -9.32 -12.92 0.57
CA ARG A 35 -9.76 -13.56 1.82
C ARG A 35 -11.17 -13.13 2.23
N GLU A 36 -11.45 -11.83 2.24
CA GLU A 36 -12.76 -11.29 2.65
C GLU A 36 -13.89 -11.75 1.73
N HIS A 37 -13.64 -11.78 0.42
CA HIS A 37 -14.67 -12.08 -0.59
C HIS A 37 -14.68 -13.54 -1.04
N ASN A 38 -13.79 -14.38 -0.49
CA ASN A 38 -13.64 -15.79 -0.82
C ASN A 38 -13.49 -16.05 -2.34
N ILE A 39 -12.57 -15.33 -2.98
CA ILE A 39 -12.28 -15.44 -4.41
C ILE A 39 -10.79 -15.77 -4.67
N PRO A 40 -10.45 -16.34 -5.84
CA PRO A 40 -9.06 -16.54 -6.23
C PRO A 40 -8.25 -15.23 -6.26
N PHE A 41 -6.99 -15.30 -5.84
CA PHE A 41 -6.08 -14.14 -5.77
C PHE A 41 -6.02 -13.35 -7.09
N GLU A 42 -5.94 -14.03 -8.23
CA GLU A 42 -5.87 -13.36 -9.53
C GLU A 42 -7.09 -12.48 -9.80
N LYS A 43 -8.30 -12.95 -9.45
CA LYS A 43 -9.53 -12.15 -9.56
C LYS A 43 -9.50 -10.96 -8.61
N ALA A 44 -9.04 -11.15 -7.38
CA ALA A 44 -8.89 -10.09 -6.40
C ALA A 44 -7.87 -9.03 -6.84
N PHE A 45 -6.70 -9.46 -7.32
CA PHE A 45 -5.63 -8.59 -7.81
C PHE A 45 -6.12 -7.68 -8.95
N ASN A 46 -6.78 -8.26 -9.96
CA ASN A 46 -7.34 -7.49 -11.07
C ASN A 46 -8.41 -6.50 -10.60
N HIS A 47 -9.31 -6.93 -9.69
CA HIS A 47 -10.33 -6.05 -9.14
C HIS A 47 -9.73 -4.88 -8.37
N VAL A 48 -8.79 -5.15 -7.45
CA VAL A 48 -8.14 -4.14 -6.62
C VAL A 48 -7.33 -3.17 -7.47
N LYS A 49 -6.54 -3.66 -8.45
CA LYS A 49 -5.79 -2.79 -9.37
C LYS A 49 -6.70 -1.87 -10.17
N ASN A 50 -7.80 -2.38 -10.72
CA ASN A 50 -8.78 -1.55 -11.42
C ASN A 50 -9.44 -0.53 -10.48
N THR A 51 -9.66 -0.91 -9.22
CA THR A 51 -10.23 -0.01 -8.21
C THR A 51 -9.26 1.11 -7.85
N TYR A 52 -7.95 0.82 -7.75
CA TYR A 52 -6.95 1.86 -7.56
C TYR A 52 -7.07 2.93 -8.65
N MET A 53 -7.09 2.55 -9.92
CA MET A 53 -7.16 3.45 -11.08
C MET A 53 -8.35 4.43 -11.10
N THR A 54 -9.33 4.26 -10.21
CA THR A 54 -10.47 5.19 -10.09
C THR A 54 -10.19 6.45 -9.26
N VAL A 55 -9.02 6.56 -8.62
CA VAL A 55 -8.55 7.76 -7.90
C VAL A 55 -7.31 8.28 -8.61
N SER A 56 -7.10 9.60 -8.67
CA SER A 56 -5.84 10.11 -9.23
C SER A 56 -4.70 9.94 -8.22
N PRO A 57 -3.47 9.61 -8.64
CA PRO A 57 -2.29 9.73 -7.80
C PRO A 57 -2.03 11.14 -7.25
N ASP A 58 -2.66 12.18 -7.83
CA ASP A 58 -2.62 13.56 -7.31
C ASP A 58 -3.60 13.78 -6.14
N ASP A 59 -4.54 12.86 -5.93
CA ASP A 59 -5.46 12.90 -4.80
C ASP A 59 -4.80 12.22 -3.60
N VAL A 60 -4.70 12.92 -2.47
CA VAL A 60 -4.09 12.41 -1.24
C VAL A 60 -4.69 11.07 -0.78
N LYS A 61 -5.97 10.81 -1.09
CA LYS A 61 -6.62 9.52 -0.77
C LYS A 61 -5.92 8.32 -1.42
N TRP A 62 -5.23 8.52 -2.54
CA TRP A 62 -4.45 7.48 -3.21
C TRP A 62 -3.43 6.84 -2.29
N TYR A 63 -2.82 7.63 -1.39
CA TYR A 63 -1.76 7.17 -0.50
C TYR A 63 -2.27 6.69 0.87
N LEU A 64 -3.57 6.82 1.15
CA LEU A 64 -4.14 6.48 2.46
C LEU A 64 -4.62 5.03 2.49
N PRO A 65 -3.95 4.12 3.22
CA PRO A 65 -4.37 2.72 3.25
C PRO A 65 -5.77 2.52 3.85
N GLU A 66 -6.16 3.33 4.83
CA GLU A 66 -7.50 3.28 5.44
C GLU A 66 -8.60 3.65 4.44
N TYR A 67 -8.30 4.52 3.47
CA TYR A 67 -9.25 4.84 2.41
C TYR A 67 -9.55 3.60 1.57
N TRP A 68 -8.52 2.86 1.16
CA TRP A 68 -8.66 1.66 0.35
C TRP A 68 -9.29 0.49 1.09
N ILE A 69 -8.91 0.24 2.34
CA ILE A 69 -9.51 -0.82 3.17
C ILE A 69 -11.03 -0.61 3.28
N ARG A 70 -11.48 0.61 3.60
CA ARG A 70 -12.90 0.93 3.66
C ARG A 70 -13.58 0.77 2.29
N ARG A 71 -12.95 1.27 1.24
CA ARG A 71 -13.53 1.27 -0.11
C ARG A 71 -13.66 -0.13 -0.70
N LEU A 72 -12.71 -1.01 -0.40
CA LEU A 72 -12.69 -2.42 -0.81
C LEU A 72 -13.49 -3.32 0.13
N ASN A 73 -14.12 -2.74 1.16
CA ASN A 73 -14.88 -3.45 2.18
C ASN A 73 -14.07 -4.57 2.86
N ILE A 74 -12.78 -4.33 3.10
CA ILE A 74 -11.90 -5.24 3.83
C ILE A 74 -12.14 -4.99 5.32
N ARG A 75 -12.57 -6.02 6.07
CA ARG A 75 -12.85 -5.85 7.51
C ARG A 75 -11.59 -5.82 8.36
N GLU A 76 -10.53 -6.43 7.85
CA GLU A 76 -9.21 -6.38 8.47
C GLU A 76 -8.71 -4.93 8.51
N GLY A 77 -8.45 -4.42 9.71
CA GLY A 77 -7.97 -3.05 9.90
C GLY A 77 -6.54 -2.84 9.40
N VAL A 78 -6.19 -1.60 9.10
CA VAL A 78 -4.86 -1.19 8.61
C VAL A 78 -3.74 -1.72 9.51
N GLU A 79 -3.93 -1.65 10.83
CA GLU A 79 -2.93 -2.03 11.83
C GLU A 79 -2.56 -3.50 11.73
N LYS A 80 -3.56 -4.35 11.44
CA LYS A 80 -3.35 -5.79 11.30
C LYS A 80 -2.60 -6.11 10.02
N LEU A 81 -2.93 -5.45 8.90
CA LEU A 81 -2.17 -5.58 7.66
C LEU A 81 -0.73 -5.06 7.81
N LEU A 82 -0.53 -3.93 8.47
CA LEU A 82 0.81 -3.40 8.72
C LEU A 82 1.64 -4.33 9.61
N ALA A 83 1.02 -5.03 10.57
CA ALA A 83 1.71 -6.02 11.38
C ALA A 83 2.25 -7.22 10.56
N GLU A 84 1.61 -7.56 9.43
CA GLU A 84 2.08 -8.60 8.51
C GLU A 84 3.34 -8.16 7.73
N LEU A 85 3.64 -6.85 7.66
CA LEU A 85 4.85 -6.34 6.98
C LEU A 85 6.12 -6.50 7.81
N LYS A 86 6.03 -6.74 9.13
CA LYS A 86 7.20 -6.84 10.03
C LYS A 86 8.35 -7.73 9.53
N PRO A 87 8.12 -8.86 8.82
CA PRO A 87 9.22 -9.67 8.28
C PRO A 87 9.97 -9.03 7.11
N LEU A 88 9.46 -7.94 6.52
CA LEU A 88 9.99 -7.29 5.32
C LEU A 88 10.65 -5.94 5.60
N VAL A 89 10.63 -5.47 6.86
CA VAL A 89 11.14 -4.16 7.29
C VAL A 89 12.27 -4.34 8.31
#